data_AF-A0A285BM25-F1
#
_entry.id   AF-A0A285BM25-F1
#
_cell.length_a   1.000
_cell.length_b   1.000
_cell.length_c   1.000
_cell.angle_alpha   90.00
_cell.angle_beta   90.00
_cell.angle_gamma   90.00
#
_symmetry.space_group_name_H-M   'P 1'
#
loop_
_entity.id
_entity.type
_entity.pdbx_description
1 polymer ?
#
loop_
_entity_poly.entity_id
_entity_poly.type
_entity_poly.pdbx_seq_one_letter_code
_entity_poly.pdbx_strand_id
1 'polypeptide(L)'
;MLATAVVAAVVLALVLSRSDGGGGGGTAKGGEVFLQAASKTGPEPFTESTAKDSSAPPVSPSPATESAATNAVRGVDGGAPGLYGGTRNVSSCDVEAQIKALQAAPAKNTAFASVAGVQPSHVPVYLRALTPVQLRMDTRVTNHGYRDGAATSYQAVLQAGTAVLVDSHGVPRVRCACGNPLTPPVAQQTTPRQTGDRWASYRPSNVVVVAPSITVVNVFVIYDPDENEWIARHRGDTGHKDQHTVPPVKPSPSVTVTTPTAPTTPTSPPTSPPTSPPTGPSSPAPCVSTATGTPTGTPTGSATPCPPTSASPSSPTPSSAPVVPEPETTEPGTTPEDQSSLGTPAPDAPDVTSPSV
;
A
#
# COMPACT_ATOMS: atom_id res chain seq x y z
N MET A 1 -30.21 -73.01 9.30
CA MET A 1 -28.87 -72.59 9.74
C MET A 1 -28.66 -71.15 9.28
N LEU A 2 -28.63 -70.25 10.27
CA LEU A 2 -27.87 -68.99 10.35
C LEU A 2 -27.81 -67.99 9.18
N ALA A 3 -28.16 -66.77 9.56
CA ALA A 3 -28.03 -65.51 8.84
C ALA A 3 -26.60 -65.17 8.39
N THR A 4 -26.48 -64.33 7.36
CA THR A 4 -25.70 -63.07 7.44
C THR A 4 -25.97 -62.20 6.22
N ALA A 5 -26.22 -60.93 6.47
CA ALA A 5 -26.40 -59.86 5.50
C ALA A 5 -25.06 -59.22 5.17
N VAL A 6 -24.85 -58.79 3.92
CA VAL A 6 -24.09 -57.57 3.59
C VAL A 6 -24.77 -56.88 2.41
N VAL A 7 -25.09 -55.61 2.63
CA VAL A 7 -25.70 -54.64 1.71
C VAL A 7 -24.60 -53.94 0.92
N ALA A 8 -24.80 -53.75 -0.39
CA ALA A 8 -24.23 -52.62 -1.13
C ALA A 8 -25.18 -52.24 -2.27
N ALA A 9 -25.83 -51.10 -2.10
CA ALA A 9 -26.84 -50.54 -2.99
C ALA A 9 -26.21 -49.91 -4.22
N VAL A 10 -26.72 -50.25 -5.40
CA VAL A 10 -26.58 -49.44 -6.62
C VAL A 10 -27.92 -49.53 -7.35
N VAL A 11 -28.52 -48.36 -7.67
CA VAL A 11 -29.25 -48.00 -8.90
C VAL A 11 -30.34 -46.94 -8.64
N LEU A 12 -30.15 -45.77 -9.32
CA LEU A 12 -31.13 -44.77 -9.82
C LEU A 12 -31.96 -43.95 -8.82
N ALA A 13 -32.29 -42.67 -9.03
CA ALA A 13 -32.37 -41.84 -10.22
C ALA A 13 -32.49 -40.33 -9.86
N LEU A 14 -32.47 -39.48 -10.91
CA LEU A 14 -33.04 -38.11 -11.00
C LEU A 14 -32.20 -36.99 -10.34
N VAL A 15 -31.88 -35.83 -10.94
CA VAL A 15 -32.67 -34.97 -11.84
C VAL A 15 -31.70 -34.18 -12.75
N LEU A 16 -31.83 -34.30 -14.07
CA LEU A 16 -31.30 -33.32 -15.03
C LEU A 16 -32.26 -32.13 -15.06
N SER A 17 -32.07 -31.19 -14.14
CA SER A 17 -32.72 -29.88 -14.24
C SER A 17 -31.92 -29.03 -15.21
N ARG A 18 -32.57 -28.71 -16.33
CA ARG A 18 -32.20 -27.61 -17.22
C ARG A 18 -32.04 -26.33 -16.39
N SER A 19 -30.87 -25.71 -16.49
CA SER A 19 -30.72 -24.28 -16.25
C SER A 19 -30.20 -23.66 -17.54
N ASP A 20 -31.13 -23.39 -18.45
CA ASP A 20 -31.00 -22.28 -19.38
C ASP A 20 -30.80 -21.00 -18.55
N GLY A 21 -29.75 -20.23 -18.85
CA GLY A 21 -29.66 -18.85 -18.39
C GLY A 21 -28.29 -18.40 -17.90
N GLY A 22 -27.46 -17.96 -18.84
CA GLY A 22 -26.65 -16.76 -18.64
C GLY A 22 -25.30 -16.94 -17.96
N GLY A 23 -24.26 -17.14 -18.77
CA GLY A 23 -22.88 -16.89 -18.37
C GLY A 23 -22.69 -15.47 -17.85
N GLY A 24 -21.89 -15.35 -16.79
CA GLY A 24 -21.61 -14.07 -16.14
C GLY A 24 -20.38 -14.13 -15.26
N GLY A 25 -19.32 -14.81 -15.70
CA GLY A 25 -17.97 -14.59 -15.19
C GLY A 25 -17.54 -13.18 -15.60
N GLY A 26 -17.94 -12.19 -14.81
CA GLY A 26 -17.70 -10.77 -15.07
C GLY A 26 -16.22 -10.42 -14.95
N THR A 27 -15.49 -10.62 -16.06
CA THR A 27 -14.45 -9.66 -16.44
C THR A 27 -15.10 -8.29 -16.49
N ALA A 28 -14.47 -7.28 -15.86
CA ALA A 28 -14.99 -5.94 -15.76
C ALA A 28 -15.53 -5.46 -17.12
N LYS A 29 -16.86 -5.27 -17.23
CA LYS A 29 -17.44 -4.54 -18.36
C LYS A 29 -16.84 -3.13 -18.27
N GLY A 30 -15.85 -2.87 -19.12
CA GLY A 30 -15.28 -1.54 -19.29
C GLY A 30 -16.42 -0.56 -19.59
N GLY A 31 -16.63 0.40 -18.71
CA GLY A 31 -17.71 1.36 -18.85
C GLY A 31 -18.50 1.67 -17.59
N GLU A 32 -18.25 1.05 -16.43
CA GLU A 32 -18.88 1.47 -15.16
C GLU A 32 -17.85 2.00 -14.15
N VAL A 33 -18.28 3.00 -13.36
CA VAL A 33 -17.54 3.56 -12.23
C VAL A 33 -18.50 3.66 -11.03
N PHE A 34 -18.12 3.03 -9.93
CA PHE A 34 -18.91 2.97 -8.71
C PHE A 34 -18.57 4.13 -7.76
N LEU A 35 -19.55 4.97 -7.46
CA LEU A 35 -19.40 6.08 -6.51
C LEU A 35 -19.51 5.54 -5.09
N GLN A 36 -18.51 5.81 -4.25
CA GLN A 36 -18.43 5.33 -2.87
C GLN A 36 -18.37 6.50 -1.90
N ALA A 37 -19.47 6.70 -1.16
CA ALA A 37 -19.53 7.71 -0.11
C ALA A 37 -18.53 7.43 1.01
N ALA A 38 -18.02 8.48 1.64
CA ALA A 38 -16.89 8.40 2.57
C ALA A 38 -17.13 7.45 3.76
N SER A 39 -18.33 7.50 4.33
CA SER A 39 -18.73 6.72 5.51
C SER A 39 -19.36 5.36 5.19
N LYS A 40 -19.47 4.98 3.91
CA LYS A 40 -20.11 3.72 3.52
C LYS A 40 -19.08 2.63 3.27
N THR A 41 -19.28 1.44 3.84
CA THR A 41 -18.42 0.28 3.57
C THR A 41 -18.34 -0.06 2.09
N GLY A 42 -19.48 -0.06 1.38
CA GLY A 42 -19.53 -0.45 -0.03
C GLY A 42 -19.49 -1.98 -0.21
N PRO A 43 -19.34 -2.46 -1.46
CA PRO A 43 -19.48 -3.89 -1.77
C PRO A 43 -18.23 -4.70 -1.39
N GLU A 44 -18.49 -5.96 -1.02
CA GLU A 44 -17.48 -7.03 -0.87
C GLU A 44 -16.30 -6.65 0.04
N PRO A 45 -16.53 -6.24 1.31
CA PRO A 45 -15.47 -5.76 2.19
C PRO A 45 -14.49 -6.87 2.59
N PHE A 46 -13.20 -6.53 2.58
CA PHE A 46 -12.16 -7.36 3.19
C PHE A 46 -12.34 -7.41 4.71
N THR A 47 -12.64 -6.30 5.36
CA THR A 47 -12.82 -6.23 6.82
C THR A 47 -13.97 -5.32 7.20
N GLU A 48 -14.37 -5.38 8.47
CA GLU A 48 -15.12 -4.29 9.08
C GLU A 48 -14.37 -2.96 8.93
N SER A 49 -15.09 -1.84 9.08
CA SER A 49 -14.50 -0.52 8.99
C SER A 49 -13.43 -0.32 10.05
N THR A 50 -12.26 0.14 9.61
CA THR A 50 -11.17 0.63 10.46
C THR A 50 -10.99 2.13 10.33
N ALA A 51 -11.87 2.82 9.59
CA ALA A 51 -11.89 4.28 9.55
C ALA A 51 -12.27 4.84 10.93
N LYS A 52 -11.56 5.88 11.38
CA LYS A 52 -11.91 6.66 12.56
C LYS A 52 -12.71 7.89 12.13
N ASP A 53 -13.63 8.33 12.98
CA ASP A 53 -14.40 9.54 12.74
C ASP A 53 -13.47 10.75 12.66
N SER A 54 -13.36 11.32 11.48
CA SER A 54 -12.73 12.59 11.22
C SER A 54 -13.21 13.04 9.83
N SER A 55 -13.43 14.34 9.64
CA SER A 55 -14.08 14.88 8.44
C SER A 55 -13.26 16.01 7.84
N ALA A 56 -12.36 15.69 6.92
CA ALA A 56 -11.68 16.69 6.10
C ALA A 56 -12.67 17.34 5.09
N PRO A 57 -12.86 18.67 5.11
CA PRO A 57 -13.72 19.37 4.17
C PRO A 57 -13.17 19.22 2.76
N PRO A 58 -14.06 19.00 1.77
CA PRO A 58 -13.64 18.85 0.39
C PRO A 58 -12.99 20.13 -0.12
N VAL A 59 -11.91 20.00 -0.87
CA VAL A 59 -11.33 21.08 -1.67
C VAL A 59 -11.47 20.75 -3.13
N SER A 60 -11.73 21.77 -3.93
CA SER A 60 -11.65 21.61 -5.38
C SER A 60 -10.19 21.73 -5.82
N PRO A 61 -9.72 20.88 -6.77
CA PRO A 61 -8.41 21.09 -7.35
C PRO A 61 -8.31 22.47 -8.00
N SER A 62 -7.14 23.09 -7.91
CA SER A 62 -6.87 24.34 -8.64
C SER A 62 -7.02 24.09 -10.14
N PRO A 63 -7.65 24.98 -10.92
CA PRO A 63 -7.94 24.73 -12.32
C PRO A 63 -6.68 24.35 -13.11
N ALA A 64 -6.81 23.35 -13.97
CA ALA A 64 -5.74 22.99 -14.90
C ALA A 64 -5.49 24.15 -15.87
N THR A 65 -4.24 24.33 -16.27
CA THR A 65 -3.84 25.30 -17.32
C THR A 65 -4.44 24.94 -18.70
N GLU A 66 -4.94 23.72 -18.87
CA GLU A 66 -5.47 23.20 -20.13
C GLU A 66 -6.89 22.62 -20.00
N SER A 67 -7.68 22.76 -21.07
CA SER A 67 -9.03 22.19 -21.17
C SER A 67 -8.95 20.67 -21.34
N ALA A 68 -9.52 19.96 -20.38
CA ALA A 68 -9.57 18.50 -20.36
C ALA A 68 -10.74 17.96 -21.19
N ALA A 69 -10.47 16.93 -22.02
CA ALA A 69 -11.54 16.12 -22.61
C ALA A 69 -12.39 15.44 -21.51
N THR A 70 -13.63 15.06 -21.81
CA THR A 70 -14.58 14.45 -20.85
C THR A 70 -14.05 13.17 -20.17
N ASN A 71 -13.04 12.52 -20.77
CA ASN A 71 -12.38 11.31 -20.27
C ASN A 71 -10.92 11.52 -19.83
N ALA A 72 -10.44 12.77 -19.79
CA ALA A 72 -9.07 13.04 -19.41
C ALA A 72 -8.86 12.79 -17.91
N VAL A 73 -7.71 12.23 -17.57
CA VAL A 73 -7.34 11.95 -16.18
C VAL A 73 -6.66 13.19 -15.63
N ARG A 74 -7.31 13.84 -14.65
CA ARG A 74 -6.71 14.94 -13.88
C ARG A 74 -5.79 14.32 -12.82
N GLY A 75 -4.50 14.30 -13.09
CA GLY A 75 -3.48 13.85 -12.17
C GLY A 75 -3.19 14.91 -11.11
N VAL A 76 -3.09 14.50 -9.85
CA VAL A 76 -2.50 15.30 -8.77
C VAL A 76 -1.28 14.54 -8.24
N ASP A 77 -0.18 15.25 -8.03
CA ASP A 77 1.02 14.67 -7.41
C ASP A 77 0.72 14.19 -5.98
N GLY A 78 1.04 12.93 -5.67
CA GLY A 78 0.75 12.32 -4.37
C GLY A 78 1.53 12.93 -3.19
N GLY A 79 2.60 13.66 -3.45
CA GLY A 79 3.35 14.43 -2.46
C GLY A 79 2.88 15.87 -2.32
N ALA A 80 1.86 16.31 -3.09
CA ALA A 80 1.44 17.69 -3.08
C ALA A 80 0.87 18.11 -1.71
N PRO A 81 1.40 19.18 -1.08
CA PRO A 81 0.86 19.71 0.17
C PRO A 81 -0.64 20.01 0.07
N GLY A 82 -1.39 19.60 1.09
CA GLY A 82 -2.84 19.81 1.12
C GLY A 82 -3.64 18.91 0.18
N LEU A 83 -3.04 17.91 -0.49
CA LEU A 83 -3.84 16.85 -1.13
C LEU A 83 -4.68 16.09 -0.10
N TYR A 84 -4.09 15.86 1.07
CA TYR A 84 -4.69 15.11 2.16
C TYR A 84 -5.06 16.00 3.34
N GLY A 85 -6.02 15.52 4.12
CA GLY A 85 -6.39 16.08 5.42
C GLY A 85 -6.27 15.04 6.52
N GLY A 86 -6.50 15.48 7.75
CA GLY A 86 -6.53 14.66 8.94
C GLY A 86 -6.49 15.51 10.20
N THR A 87 -7.02 14.97 11.29
CA THR A 87 -6.94 15.62 12.61
C THR A 87 -5.58 15.35 13.25
N ARG A 88 -4.99 16.37 13.88
CA ARG A 88 -3.71 16.28 14.58
C ARG A 88 -3.76 15.23 15.68
N ASN A 89 -2.70 14.44 15.80
CA ASN A 89 -2.57 13.40 16.82
C ASN A 89 -3.63 12.29 16.73
N VAL A 90 -4.41 12.26 15.65
CA VAL A 90 -5.46 11.26 15.43
C VAL A 90 -5.24 10.58 14.07
N SER A 91 -5.15 9.25 14.13
CA SER A 91 -5.12 8.44 12.92
C SER A 91 -6.49 8.44 12.24
N SER A 92 -6.55 8.64 10.92
CA SER A 92 -7.79 8.44 10.15
C SER A 92 -8.16 6.95 10.00
N CYS A 93 -7.20 6.05 10.20
CA CYS A 93 -7.39 4.60 10.07
C CYS A 93 -6.75 3.85 11.24
N ASP A 94 -7.45 2.87 11.78
CA ASP A 94 -6.89 1.95 12.76
C ASP A 94 -6.10 0.82 12.06
N VAL A 95 -4.79 1.07 11.89
CA VAL A 95 -3.88 0.15 11.19
C VAL A 95 -3.79 -1.21 11.90
N GLU A 96 -3.74 -1.22 13.23
CA GLU A 96 -3.62 -2.46 13.99
C GLU A 96 -4.92 -3.27 13.99
N ALA A 97 -6.10 -2.62 14.01
CA ALA A 97 -7.37 -3.30 13.79
C ALA A 97 -7.44 -3.94 12.40
N GLN A 98 -6.93 -3.26 11.36
CA GLN A 98 -6.87 -3.81 10.00
C GLN A 98 -5.98 -5.05 9.93
N ILE A 99 -4.80 -4.99 10.55
CA ILE A 99 -3.85 -6.10 10.63
C ILE A 99 -4.50 -7.29 11.34
N LYS A 100 -5.11 -7.05 12.52
CA LYS A 100 -5.79 -8.08 13.30
C LYS A 100 -6.91 -8.76 12.52
N ALA A 101 -7.72 -7.98 11.81
CA ALA A 101 -8.84 -8.50 11.01
C ALA A 101 -8.34 -9.37 9.84
N LEU A 102 -7.27 -8.98 9.16
CA LEU A 102 -6.69 -9.79 8.09
C LEU A 102 -6.01 -11.05 8.64
N GLN A 103 -5.27 -10.96 9.75
CA GLN A 103 -4.64 -12.12 10.39
C GLN A 103 -5.67 -13.16 10.86
N ALA A 104 -6.85 -12.70 11.31
CA ALA A 104 -7.96 -13.58 11.69
C ALA A 104 -8.65 -14.26 10.49
N ALA A 105 -8.37 -13.82 9.26
CA ALA A 105 -8.97 -14.34 8.04
C ALA A 105 -7.91 -14.70 6.97
N PRO A 106 -7.23 -15.85 7.08
CA PRO A 106 -6.08 -16.19 6.22
C PRO A 106 -6.35 -16.14 4.72
N ALA A 107 -7.55 -16.53 4.27
CA ALA A 107 -7.93 -16.46 2.86
C ALA A 107 -8.04 -15.01 2.36
N LYS A 108 -8.62 -14.11 3.16
CA LYS A 108 -8.65 -12.68 2.88
C LYS A 108 -7.27 -12.06 2.96
N ASN A 109 -6.43 -12.44 3.92
CA ASN A 109 -5.04 -11.97 3.98
C ASN A 109 -4.26 -12.35 2.73
N THR A 110 -4.45 -13.58 2.22
CA THR A 110 -3.80 -14.05 1.00
C THR A 110 -4.26 -13.27 -0.23
N ALA A 111 -5.57 -13.05 -0.38
CA ALA A 111 -6.09 -12.24 -1.47
C ALA A 111 -5.64 -10.77 -1.38
N PHE A 112 -5.60 -10.19 -0.17
CA PHE A 112 -5.09 -8.84 0.07
C PHE A 112 -3.62 -8.73 -0.35
N ALA A 113 -2.80 -9.67 0.11
CA ALA A 113 -1.38 -9.73 -0.18
C ALA A 113 -1.11 -9.84 -1.69
N SER A 114 -1.91 -10.64 -2.40
CA SER A 114 -1.84 -10.77 -3.86
C SER A 114 -2.09 -9.44 -4.59
N VAL A 115 -3.07 -8.64 -4.16
CA VAL A 115 -3.34 -7.32 -4.76
C VAL A 115 -2.26 -6.31 -4.37
N ALA A 116 -1.81 -6.34 -3.11
CA ALA A 116 -0.79 -5.43 -2.61
C ALA A 116 0.62 -5.71 -3.17
N GLY A 117 0.85 -6.90 -3.74
CA GLY A 117 2.14 -7.32 -4.26
C GLY A 117 3.15 -7.66 -3.17
N VAL A 118 2.68 -8.17 -2.03
CA VAL A 118 3.52 -8.56 -0.89
C VAL A 118 3.25 -10.01 -0.49
N GLN A 119 4.17 -10.61 0.28
CA GLN A 119 3.91 -11.93 0.86
C GLN A 119 2.83 -11.83 1.95
N PRO A 120 1.97 -12.86 2.14
CA PRO A 120 0.95 -12.85 3.19
C PRO A 120 1.49 -12.59 4.59
N SER A 121 2.69 -13.08 4.90
CA SER A 121 3.40 -12.84 6.17
C SER A 121 3.89 -11.40 6.33
N HIS A 122 4.05 -10.65 5.24
CA HIS A 122 4.53 -9.26 5.23
C HIS A 122 3.39 -8.22 5.26
N VAL A 123 2.13 -8.64 5.16
CA VAL A 123 0.97 -7.73 5.24
C VAL A 123 1.01 -6.81 6.47
N PRO A 124 1.35 -7.29 7.69
CA PRO A 124 1.46 -6.41 8.85
C PRO A 124 2.51 -5.31 8.70
N VAL A 125 3.69 -5.65 8.19
CA VAL A 125 4.79 -4.68 7.98
C VAL A 125 4.42 -3.69 6.87
N TYR A 126 3.81 -4.18 5.79
CA TYR A 126 3.31 -3.35 4.70
C TYR A 126 2.30 -2.31 5.20
N LEU A 127 1.29 -2.73 5.96
CA LEU A 127 0.25 -1.83 6.47
C LEU A 127 0.81 -0.77 7.43
N ARG A 128 1.77 -1.12 8.30
CA ARG A 128 2.44 -0.16 9.20
C ARG A 128 3.32 0.85 8.47
N ALA A 129 3.79 0.54 7.26
CA ALA A 129 4.57 1.46 6.45
C ALA A 129 3.71 2.50 5.70
N LEU A 130 2.38 2.30 5.68
CA LEU A 130 1.45 3.23 5.03
C LEU A 130 1.02 4.34 6.01
N THR A 131 0.75 5.51 5.46
CA THR A 131 0.37 6.69 6.24
C THR A 131 -1.16 6.84 6.24
N PRO A 132 -1.82 6.87 7.41
CA PRO A 132 -3.25 7.15 7.50
C PRO A 132 -3.54 8.63 7.23
N VAL A 133 -4.37 8.88 6.23
CA VAL A 133 -4.83 10.23 5.84
C VAL A 133 -6.29 10.22 5.39
N GLN A 134 -6.87 11.39 5.13
CA GLN A 134 -8.17 11.55 4.50
C GLN A 134 -8.05 12.25 3.15
N LEU A 135 -8.84 11.79 2.18
CA LEU A 135 -8.93 12.45 0.88
C LEU A 135 -9.59 13.82 1.02
N ARG A 136 -9.02 14.88 0.43
CA ARG A 136 -9.71 16.17 0.30
C ARG A 136 -10.38 16.36 -1.05
N MET A 137 -10.22 15.41 -1.97
CA MET A 137 -10.80 15.45 -3.32
C MET A 137 -11.45 14.12 -3.66
N ASP A 138 -12.50 14.17 -4.48
CA ASP A 138 -13.11 12.98 -5.05
C ASP A 138 -12.07 12.26 -5.90
N THR A 139 -11.69 11.04 -5.51
CA THR A 139 -10.50 10.36 -6.04
C THR A 139 -10.88 9.07 -6.74
N ARG A 140 -10.40 8.90 -7.97
CA ARG A 140 -10.62 7.70 -8.76
C ARG A 140 -9.56 6.64 -8.46
N VAL A 141 -10.01 5.40 -8.26
CA VAL A 141 -9.18 4.24 -7.91
C VAL A 141 -9.71 2.98 -8.60
N THR A 142 -8.89 1.93 -8.63
CA THR A 142 -9.39 0.55 -8.74
C THR A 142 -9.48 -0.03 -7.33
N ASN A 143 -10.69 -0.33 -6.89
CA ASN A 143 -10.96 -0.94 -5.58
C ASN A 143 -11.14 -2.46 -5.76
N HIS A 144 -10.58 -3.24 -4.84
CA HIS A 144 -10.63 -4.69 -4.90
C HIS A 144 -11.47 -5.25 -3.76
N GLY A 145 -12.62 -5.85 -4.08
CA GLY A 145 -13.46 -6.53 -3.10
C GLY A 145 -12.99 -7.97 -2.86
N TYR A 146 -13.64 -8.67 -1.94
CA TYR A 146 -13.39 -10.10 -1.71
C TYR A 146 -14.68 -10.90 -1.89
N ARG A 147 -14.68 -11.82 -2.87
CA ARG A 147 -15.80 -12.73 -3.14
C ARG A 147 -15.27 -14.09 -3.59
N ASP A 148 -15.95 -15.17 -3.19
CA ASP A 148 -15.68 -16.54 -3.66
C ASP A 148 -14.21 -16.98 -3.49
N GLY A 149 -13.54 -16.53 -2.43
CA GLY A 149 -12.16 -16.89 -2.12
C GLY A 149 -11.08 -16.03 -2.79
N ALA A 150 -11.46 -15.03 -3.59
CA ALA A 150 -10.54 -14.24 -4.38
C ALA A 150 -10.80 -12.73 -4.30
N ALA A 151 -9.80 -11.95 -4.69
CA ALA A 151 -9.97 -10.51 -4.90
C ALA A 151 -10.77 -10.27 -6.20
N THR A 152 -11.81 -9.44 -6.12
CA THR A 152 -12.50 -8.86 -7.27
C THR A 152 -11.87 -7.52 -7.61
N SER A 153 -12.20 -6.93 -8.76
CA SER A 153 -11.76 -5.57 -9.09
C SER A 153 -12.89 -4.76 -9.71
N TYR A 154 -13.00 -3.50 -9.32
CA TYR A 154 -13.96 -2.57 -9.90
C TYR A 154 -13.41 -1.14 -9.89
N GLN A 155 -13.83 -0.33 -10.85
CA GLN A 155 -13.49 1.09 -10.88
C GLN A 155 -14.37 1.84 -9.90
N ALA A 156 -13.75 2.70 -9.09
CA ALA A 156 -14.48 3.49 -8.10
C ALA A 156 -14.05 4.96 -8.10
N VAL A 157 -14.96 5.82 -7.66
CA VAL A 157 -14.64 7.17 -7.17
C VAL A 157 -14.96 7.21 -5.69
N LEU A 158 -13.94 7.47 -4.89
CA LEU A 158 -14.04 7.68 -3.46
C LEU A 158 -14.37 9.14 -3.20
N GLN A 159 -15.41 9.40 -2.41
CA GLN A 159 -15.77 10.74 -1.98
C GLN A 159 -14.63 11.38 -1.17
N ALA A 160 -14.43 12.68 -1.31
CA ALA A 160 -13.66 13.46 -0.32
C ALA A 160 -14.16 13.19 1.12
N GLY A 161 -13.24 13.15 2.08
CA GLY A 161 -13.47 12.69 3.45
C GLY A 161 -13.26 11.18 3.64
N THR A 162 -13.04 10.40 2.57
CA THR A 162 -12.72 8.96 2.73
C THR A 162 -11.36 8.79 3.41
N ALA A 163 -11.32 8.03 4.50
CA ALA A 163 -10.09 7.60 5.17
C ALA A 163 -9.36 6.51 4.35
N VAL A 164 -8.08 6.73 4.09
CA VAL A 164 -7.22 5.84 3.30
C VAL A 164 -5.83 5.70 3.92
N LEU A 165 -5.16 4.59 3.61
CA LEU A 165 -3.73 4.40 3.86
C LEU A 165 -2.96 4.67 2.56
N VAL A 166 -1.98 5.58 2.60
CA VAL A 166 -1.16 5.97 1.43
C VAL A 166 0.29 5.49 1.54
N ASP A 167 0.93 5.20 0.39
CA ASP A 167 2.33 4.76 0.35
C ASP A 167 3.36 5.91 0.36
N SER A 168 4.64 5.63 0.09
CA SER A 168 5.74 6.63 0.07
C SER A 168 5.54 7.70 -0.99
N HIS A 169 4.76 7.42 -2.01
CA HIS A 169 4.56 8.30 -3.14
C HIS A 169 3.19 8.97 -3.06
N GLY A 170 2.52 8.81 -1.91
CA GLY A 170 1.20 9.35 -1.63
C GLY A 170 0.06 8.56 -2.26
N VAL A 171 0.30 7.44 -2.95
CA VAL A 171 -0.80 6.76 -3.65
C VAL A 171 -1.71 6.04 -2.65
N PRO A 172 -3.05 6.19 -2.70
CA PRO A 172 -3.97 5.41 -1.88
C PRO A 172 -3.84 3.91 -2.13
N ARG A 173 -3.60 3.13 -1.07
CA ARG A 173 -3.38 1.68 -1.12
C ARG A 173 -4.42 0.86 -0.38
N VAL A 174 -5.13 1.45 0.57
CA VAL A 174 -6.22 0.78 1.32
C VAL A 174 -7.32 1.79 1.60
N ARG A 175 -8.58 1.37 1.44
CA ARG A 175 -9.74 2.14 1.90
C ARG A 175 -10.20 1.61 3.26
N CYS A 176 -10.12 2.45 4.28
CA CYS A 176 -10.28 2.00 5.67
C CYS A 176 -11.74 1.63 6.02
N ALA A 177 -12.73 2.19 5.30
CA ALA A 177 -14.14 1.86 5.50
C ALA A 177 -14.52 0.39 5.15
N CYS A 178 -13.68 -0.31 4.39
CA CYS A 178 -13.91 -1.70 3.95
C CYS A 178 -12.67 -2.62 4.04
N GLY A 179 -11.51 -2.08 4.38
CA GLY A 179 -10.24 -2.81 4.40
C GLY A 179 -9.71 -3.23 3.03
N ASN A 180 -10.37 -2.81 1.96
CA ASN A 180 -10.06 -3.25 0.59
C ASN A 180 -8.71 -2.67 0.13
N PRO A 181 -7.84 -3.49 -0.49
CA PRO A 181 -6.66 -2.98 -1.15
C PRO A 181 -7.05 -2.19 -2.40
N LEU A 182 -6.31 -1.12 -2.67
CA LEU A 182 -6.51 -0.19 -3.77
C LEU A 182 -5.31 -0.25 -4.72
N THR A 183 -5.59 -0.05 -6.00
CA THR A 183 -4.57 0.12 -7.05
C THR A 183 -4.93 1.32 -7.92
N PRO A 184 -3.98 1.85 -8.73
CA PRO A 184 -4.28 2.92 -9.66
C PRO A 184 -5.50 2.61 -10.55
N PRO A 185 -6.31 3.63 -10.90
CA PRO A 185 -7.45 3.44 -11.79
C PRO A 185 -6.97 3.09 -13.20
N VAL A 186 -7.75 2.29 -13.92
CA VAL A 186 -7.46 1.95 -15.33
C VAL A 186 -8.08 2.99 -16.25
N ALA A 187 -7.41 3.35 -17.34
CA ALA A 187 -7.98 4.27 -18.32
C ALA A 187 -9.30 3.72 -18.91
N GLN A 188 -10.32 4.57 -19.05
CA GLN A 188 -11.57 4.21 -19.70
C GLN A 188 -11.58 4.80 -21.10
N GLN A 189 -12.01 4.01 -22.09
CA GLN A 189 -12.07 4.44 -23.48
C GLN A 189 -13.31 5.31 -23.76
N THR A 190 -14.33 5.21 -22.92
CA THR A 190 -15.60 5.93 -23.01
C THR A 190 -15.95 6.57 -21.67
N THR A 191 -16.90 7.51 -21.68
CA THR A 191 -17.44 8.09 -20.45
C THR A 191 -18.10 6.98 -19.64
N PRO A 192 -17.60 6.67 -18.43
CA PRO A 192 -18.15 5.59 -17.66
C PRO A 192 -19.53 5.95 -17.10
N ARG A 193 -20.45 4.98 -17.15
CA ARG A 193 -21.72 5.00 -16.44
C ARG A 193 -21.45 5.00 -14.94
N GLN A 194 -22.05 5.97 -14.25
CA GLN A 194 -21.92 6.11 -12.81
C GLN A 194 -23.00 5.29 -12.10
N THR A 195 -22.59 4.55 -11.08
CA THR A 195 -23.45 3.72 -10.22
C THR A 195 -23.08 3.94 -8.75
N GLY A 196 -23.85 3.40 -7.82
CA GLY A 196 -23.55 3.52 -6.38
C GLY A 196 -24.04 4.81 -5.73
N ASP A 197 -23.36 5.21 -4.65
CA ASP A 197 -23.80 6.28 -3.75
C ASP A 197 -23.35 7.64 -4.27
N ARG A 198 -24.25 8.40 -4.88
CA ARG A 198 -23.97 9.77 -5.33
C ARG A 198 -24.19 10.77 -4.19
N TRP A 199 -23.25 11.70 -4.01
CA TRP A 199 -23.38 12.86 -3.09
C TRP A 199 -23.68 14.17 -3.83
N ALA A 200 -24.26 15.14 -3.12
CA ALA A 200 -24.75 16.39 -3.71
C ALA A 200 -23.64 17.22 -4.40
N SER A 201 -22.43 17.23 -3.83
CA SER A 201 -21.28 17.94 -4.38
C SER A 201 -20.51 17.16 -5.45
N TYR A 202 -20.88 15.92 -5.77
CA TYR A 202 -20.19 15.12 -6.77
C TYR A 202 -20.23 15.80 -8.14
N ARG A 203 -19.05 16.04 -8.71
CA ARG A 203 -18.87 16.59 -10.05
C ARG A 203 -17.80 15.78 -10.77
N PRO A 204 -18.13 15.09 -11.89
CA PRO A 204 -17.15 14.30 -12.64
C PRO A 204 -15.92 15.12 -13.07
N SER A 205 -16.10 16.41 -13.34
CA SER A 205 -15.03 17.34 -13.70
C SER A 205 -14.00 17.60 -12.59
N ASN A 206 -14.36 17.32 -11.34
CA ASN A 206 -13.55 17.57 -10.15
C ASN A 206 -12.90 16.29 -9.61
N VAL A 207 -13.16 15.14 -10.25
CA VAL A 207 -12.55 13.86 -9.89
C VAL A 207 -11.08 13.87 -10.29
N VAL A 208 -10.21 13.46 -9.37
CA VAL A 208 -8.76 13.39 -9.58
C VAL A 208 -8.25 11.95 -9.53
N VAL A 209 -7.06 11.75 -10.07
CA VAL A 209 -6.24 10.57 -9.85
C VAL A 209 -4.97 11.00 -9.15
N VAL A 210 -4.63 10.32 -8.06
CA VAL A 210 -3.36 10.56 -7.39
C VAL A 210 -2.26 9.85 -8.19
N ALA A 211 -1.41 10.64 -8.83
CA ALA A 211 -0.20 10.15 -9.47
C ALA A 211 0.89 9.96 -8.40
N PRO A 212 1.72 8.91 -8.49
CA PRO A 212 2.82 8.73 -7.56
C PRO A 212 3.78 9.92 -7.64
N SER A 213 4.17 10.47 -6.50
CA SER A 213 5.27 11.44 -6.44
C SER A 213 6.55 10.83 -7.00
N ILE A 214 7.31 11.61 -7.76
CA ILE A 214 8.62 11.20 -8.29
C ILE A 214 9.68 11.02 -7.20
N THR A 215 9.45 11.57 -6.01
CA THR A 215 10.31 11.41 -4.84
C THR A 215 9.57 10.72 -3.71
N VAL A 216 10.32 10.11 -2.80
CA VAL A 216 9.76 9.56 -1.56
C VAL A 216 9.29 10.73 -0.67
N VAL A 217 8.01 10.72 -0.33
CA VAL A 217 7.38 11.63 0.62
C VAL A 217 7.67 11.13 2.03
N ASN A 218 8.64 11.76 2.68
CA ASN A 218 8.98 11.46 4.07
C ASN A 218 8.02 12.15 5.06
N VAL A 219 7.45 13.28 4.66
CA VAL A 219 6.53 14.09 5.46
C VAL A 219 5.38 14.54 4.58
N PHE A 220 4.15 14.23 4.99
CA PHE A 220 2.93 14.70 4.38
C PHE A 220 2.48 15.99 5.07
N VAL A 221 2.28 17.05 4.30
CA VAL A 221 1.68 18.30 4.78
C VAL A 221 0.17 18.18 4.60
N ILE A 222 -0.55 17.92 5.69
CA ILE A 222 -1.99 17.67 5.72
C ILE A 222 -2.73 18.83 6.39
N TYR A 223 -4.00 19.02 5.99
CA TYR A 223 -4.87 20.04 6.56
C TYR A 223 -5.76 19.46 7.66
N ASP A 224 -5.75 20.10 8.83
CA ASP A 224 -6.65 19.82 9.94
C ASP A 224 -7.86 20.75 9.91
N PRO A 225 -9.07 20.23 9.70
CA PRO A 225 -10.27 21.05 9.70
C PRO A 225 -10.83 21.38 11.08
N ASP A 226 -10.51 20.58 12.09
CA ASP A 226 -11.11 20.72 13.43
C ASP A 226 -10.48 21.93 14.12
N GLU A 227 -9.15 22.08 13.97
CA GLU A 227 -8.37 23.19 14.52
C GLU A 227 -7.97 24.25 13.47
N ASN A 228 -8.36 24.05 12.20
CA ASN A 228 -8.02 24.93 11.08
C ASN A 228 -6.49 25.20 10.95
N GLU A 229 -5.69 24.14 11.12
CA GLU A 229 -4.23 24.21 11.10
C GLU A 229 -3.59 23.29 10.05
N TRP A 230 -2.27 23.43 9.86
CA TRP A 230 -1.49 22.58 8.97
C TRP A 230 -0.56 21.69 9.78
N ILE A 231 -0.52 20.42 9.42
CA ILE A 231 0.25 19.40 10.14
C ILE A 231 1.27 18.76 9.20
N ALA A 232 2.48 18.57 9.70
CA ALA A 232 3.50 17.70 9.15
C ALA A 232 3.37 16.31 9.79
N ARG A 233 2.84 15.34 9.03
CA ARG A 233 2.74 13.93 9.43
C ARG A 233 3.85 13.13 8.77
N HIS A 234 4.67 12.47 9.56
CA HIS A 234 5.73 11.61 9.02
C HIS A 234 5.12 10.37 8.35
N ARG A 235 5.80 9.88 7.32
CA ARG A 235 5.42 8.65 6.65
C ARG A 235 5.28 7.49 7.65
N GLY A 236 4.18 6.75 7.56
CA GLY A 236 3.89 5.61 8.43
C GLY A 236 3.49 5.99 9.86
N ASP A 237 3.47 7.28 10.19
CA ASP A 237 3.01 7.73 11.51
C ASP A 237 1.48 7.70 11.58
N THR A 238 0.96 7.20 12.70
CA THR A 238 -0.48 7.12 12.99
C THR A 238 -1.00 8.37 13.69
N GLY A 239 -0.29 9.49 13.56
CA GLY A 239 -0.62 10.80 14.13
C GLY A 239 0.18 11.15 15.40
N HIS A 240 0.78 10.19 16.10
CA HIS A 240 1.42 10.44 17.40
C HIS A 240 2.64 11.36 17.36
N LYS A 241 3.18 11.63 16.18
CA LYS A 241 4.36 12.48 15.97
C LYS A 241 4.05 13.67 15.07
N ASP A 242 2.77 14.01 14.92
CA ASP A 242 2.31 15.15 14.15
C ASP A 242 2.91 16.45 14.70
N GLN A 243 3.47 17.26 13.80
CA GLN A 243 4.01 18.58 14.12
C GLN A 243 3.19 19.65 13.43
N HIS A 244 2.97 20.78 14.09
CA HIS A 244 2.42 21.95 13.40
C HIS A 244 3.40 22.45 12.32
N THR A 245 2.87 22.92 11.20
CA THR A 245 3.64 23.58 10.13
C THR A 245 2.92 24.84 9.66
N VAL A 246 3.66 25.73 9.00
CA VAL A 246 3.04 26.86 8.31
C VAL A 246 2.20 26.39 7.12
N PRO A 247 1.14 27.12 6.73
CA PRO A 247 0.38 26.83 5.52
C PRO A 247 1.27 26.73 4.28
N PRO A 248 1.06 25.75 3.39
CA PRO A 248 1.77 25.69 2.13
C PRO A 248 1.34 26.85 1.23
N VAL A 249 2.27 27.32 0.40
CA VAL A 249 2.04 28.41 -0.58
C VAL A 249 0.84 28.12 -1.50
N LYS A 250 0.61 26.84 -1.81
CA LYS A 250 -0.55 26.35 -2.58
C LYS A 250 -1.31 25.31 -1.73
N PRO A 251 -2.36 25.72 -1.00
CA PRO A 251 -3.12 24.82 -0.10
C PRO A 251 -4.07 23.87 -0.83
N SER A 252 -4.31 24.12 -2.12
CA SER A 252 -5.01 23.22 -3.03
C SER A 252 -4.03 22.77 -4.11
N PRO A 253 -3.77 21.47 -4.25
CA PRO A 253 -2.79 21.00 -5.21
C PRO A 253 -3.24 21.29 -6.65
N SER A 254 -2.25 21.48 -7.51
CA SER A 254 -2.46 21.73 -8.94
C SER A 254 -2.77 20.42 -9.66
N VAL A 255 -3.71 20.45 -10.60
CA VAL A 255 -3.95 19.30 -11.48
C VAL A 255 -3.16 19.42 -12.77
N THR A 256 -2.51 18.33 -13.15
CA THR A 256 -1.98 18.13 -14.49
C THR A 256 -3.00 17.31 -15.28
N VAL A 257 -3.32 17.75 -16.48
CA VAL A 257 -4.18 16.97 -17.38
C VAL A 257 -3.26 16.16 -18.27
N THR A 258 -3.34 14.84 -18.15
CA THR A 258 -2.66 13.94 -19.09
C THR A 258 -3.74 13.17 -19.84
N THR A 259 -3.68 13.19 -21.16
CA THR A 259 -4.44 12.26 -22.00
C THR A 259 -3.86 10.86 -21.79
N PRO A 260 -4.67 9.86 -21.39
CA PRO A 260 -4.16 8.49 -21.25
C PRO A 260 -3.64 8.01 -22.61
N THR A 261 -2.34 7.74 -22.70
CA THR A 261 -1.83 6.87 -23.76
C THR A 261 -2.15 5.45 -23.31
N ALA A 262 -2.80 4.65 -24.17
CA ALA A 262 -3.06 3.25 -23.88
C ALA A 262 -1.75 2.56 -23.45
N PRO A 263 -1.76 1.65 -22.46
CA PRO A 263 -0.57 0.90 -22.11
C PRO A 263 -0.11 0.15 -23.36
N THR A 264 1.04 0.52 -23.91
CA THR A 264 1.72 -0.28 -24.93
C THR A 264 2.14 -1.57 -24.25
N THR A 265 1.52 -2.68 -24.66
CA THR A 265 2.07 -4.01 -24.44
C THR A 265 3.54 -4.00 -24.85
N PRO A 266 4.47 -4.55 -24.06
CA PRO A 266 5.83 -4.77 -24.52
C PRO A 266 5.74 -5.76 -25.69
N THR A 267 5.78 -5.23 -26.92
CA THR A 267 5.84 -6.05 -28.12
C THR A 267 7.20 -6.74 -28.06
N SER A 268 7.17 -8.07 -27.98
CA SER A 268 8.36 -8.89 -28.12
C SER A 268 9.15 -8.44 -29.37
N PRO A 269 10.50 -8.43 -29.34
CA PRO A 269 11.26 -7.98 -30.50
C PRO A 269 10.87 -8.81 -31.72
N PRO A 270 10.69 -8.20 -32.91
CA PRO A 270 10.28 -8.93 -34.10
C PRO A 270 11.39 -9.92 -34.49
N THR A 271 11.07 -11.21 -34.42
CA THR A 271 11.84 -12.29 -35.03
C THR A 271 11.79 -12.13 -36.54
N SER A 272 12.80 -11.46 -37.10
CA SER A 272 13.05 -11.48 -38.55
C SER A 272 13.65 -12.85 -38.92
N PRO A 273 13.20 -13.51 -40.00
CA PRO A 273 13.81 -14.75 -40.46
C PRO A 273 15.21 -14.48 -41.04
N PRO A 274 16.25 -15.28 -40.71
CA PRO A 274 17.58 -15.06 -41.23
C PRO A 274 17.65 -15.49 -42.71
N THR A 275 18.03 -14.54 -43.57
CA THR A 275 18.47 -14.82 -44.94
C THR A 275 19.91 -15.34 -44.89
N SER A 276 20.21 -16.37 -45.68
CA SER A 276 21.47 -17.13 -45.70
C SER A 276 22.64 -16.38 -46.37
N PRO A 277 23.85 -16.98 -46.49
CA PRO A 277 25.08 -16.58 -45.81
C PRO A 277 26.09 -15.82 -46.71
N PRO A 278 27.07 -15.10 -46.15
CA PRO A 278 28.30 -14.80 -46.87
C PRO A 278 29.39 -15.84 -46.57
N THR A 279 29.94 -16.38 -47.64
CA THR A 279 31.16 -17.17 -47.76
C THR A 279 32.42 -16.38 -47.36
N GLY A 280 33.36 -17.03 -46.66
CA GLY A 280 34.78 -16.62 -46.63
C GLY A 280 35.43 -16.61 -45.25
N PRO A 281 36.57 -17.32 -45.02
CA PRO A 281 37.13 -17.54 -43.69
C PRO A 281 38.14 -16.44 -43.32
N SER A 282 38.02 -15.88 -42.12
CA SER A 282 39.08 -15.06 -41.51
C SER A 282 39.56 -15.71 -40.22
N SER A 283 40.81 -16.16 -40.27
CA SER A 283 41.59 -16.62 -39.12
C SER A 283 41.72 -15.53 -38.04
N PRO A 284 41.83 -15.88 -36.76
CA PRO A 284 41.97 -14.92 -35.67
C PRO A 284 43.38 -14.29 -35.62
N ALA A 285 43.42 -12.99 -35.36
CA ALA A 285 44.65 -12.24 -35.09
C ALA A 285 45.18 -12.51 -33.67
N PRO A 286 46.52 -12.53 -33.46
CA PRO A 286 47.14 -12.86 -32.18
C PRO A 286 47.10 -11.68 -31.19
N CYS A 287 47.08 -12.01 -29.90
CA CYS A 287 47.20 -11.06 -28.80
C CYS A 287 48.65 -10.52 -28.69
N VAL A 288 48.78 -9.20 -28.58
CA VAL A 288 50.05 -8.51 -28.31
C VAL A 288 50.08 -8.16 -26.82
N SER A 289 50.97 -8.80 -26.06
CA SER A 289 51.39 -8.33 -24.74
C SER A 289 52.60 -7.42 -24.90
N THR A 290 52.48 -6.14 -24.52
CA THR A 290 53.60 -5.22 -24.36
C THR A 290 54.38 -5.56 -23.09
N ALA A 291 55.51 -6.26 -23.25
CA ALA A 291 56.58 -6.29 -22.26
C ALA A 291 57.65 -5.26 -22.66
N THR A 292 57.83 -4.21 -21.87
CA THR A 292 58.94 -3.28 -22.01
C THR A 292 60.15 -3.86 -21.28
N GLY A 293 61.00 -4.58 -22.01
CA GLY A 293 62.27 -5.12 -21.53
C GLY A 293 63.15 -5.55 -22.71
N THR A 294 64.25 -4.82 -22.89
CA THR A 294 65.28 -4.87 -23.94
C THR A 294 65.84 -6.28 -24.23
N PRO A 295 66.28 -6.61 -25.48
CA PRO A 295 66.24 -7.97 -26.02
C PRO A 295 67.58 -8.71 -25.95
N THR A 296 67.54 -10.03 -25.80
CA THR A 296 68.46 -10.98 -26.46
C THR A 296 67.90 -12.40 -26.30
N GLY A 297 67.69 -13.10 -27.42
CA GLY A 297 67.51 -14.56 -27.45
C GLY A 297 66.19 -15.05 -28.06
N THR A 298 66.29 -15.74 -29.19
CA THR A 298 65.23 -16.53 -29.85
C THR A 298 64.91 -17.79 -29.01
N PRO A 299 63.63 -18.15 -28.80
CA PRO A 299 63.14 -19.49 -29.20
C PRO A 299 61.68 -19.48 -29.73
N THR A 300 61.37 -20.20 -30.81
CA THR A 300 60.81 -21.58 -30.85
C THR A 300 59.43 -21.72 -30.22
N GLY A 301 58.43 -22.03 -31.07
CA GLY A 301 57.02 -22.12 -30.70
C GLY A 301 56.65 -23.33 -29.83
N SER A 302 55.56 -23.17 -29.08
CA SER A 302 54.81 -24.26 -28.47
C SER A 302 53.33 -23.88 -28.38
N ALA A 303 52.46 -24.84 -28.66
CA ALA A 303 51.01 -24.70 -28.76
C ALA A 303 50.31 -25.27 -27.51
N THR A 304 49.88 -24.39 -26.59
CA THR A 304 48.95 -24.77 -25.51
C THR A 304 48.14 -23.54 -25.05
N PRO A 305 46.79 -23.65 -24.88
CA PRO A 305 45.97 -22.54 -24.37
C PRO A 305 46.05 -22.41 -22.83
N CYS A 306 45.95 -21.19 -22.30
CA CYS A 306 45.86 -20.88 -20.87
C CYS A 306 44.47 -21.23 -20.27
N PRO A 307 44.39 -21.62 -18.97
CA PRO A 307 43.13 -21.81 -18.25
C PRO A 307 42.50 -20.47 -17.79
N PRO A 308 41.18 -20.42 -17.52
CA PRO A 308 40.52 -19.20 -17.05
C PRO A 308 40.86 -18.90 -15.58
N THR A 309 41.12 -17.62 -15.29
CA THR A 309 41.34 -17.11 -13.94
C THR A 309 40.01 -17.03 -13.19
N SER A 310 39.83 -17.87 -12.16
CA SER A 310 38.78 -17.74 -11.16
C SER A 310 39.04 -16.51 -10.28
N ALA A 311 38.14 -15.52 -10.31
CA ALA A 311 38.08 -14.48 -9.28
C ALA A 311 37.31 -15.02 -8.07
N SER A 312 38.02 -15.29 -6.97
CA SER A 312 37.46 -15.65 -5.67
C SER A 312 36.99 -14.39 -4.93
N PRO A 313 35.80 -14.36 -4.30
CA PRO A 313 35.39 -13.26 -3.43
C PRO A 313 36.17 -13.30 -2.11
N SER A 314 36.71 -12.15 -1.68
CA SER A 314 37.38 -11.97 -0.40
C SER A 314 36.37 -11.91 0.75
N SER A 315 36.49 -12.82 1.71
CA SER A 315 35.83 -12.76 3.02
C SER A 315 36.50 -11.72 3.94
N PRO A 316 35.77 -10.99 4.79
CA PRO A 316 36.37 -10.32 5.95
C PRO A 316 36.47 -11.27 7.15
N THR A 317 37.66 -11.36 7.73
CA THR A 317 38.00 -12.11 8.95
C THR A 317 37.63 -11.31 10.21
N PRO A 318 37.16 -11.94 11.31
CA PRO A 318 36.85 -11.26 12.56
C PRO A 318 38.13 -10.95 13.36
N SER A 319 38.21 -9.75 13.95
CA SER A 319 39.32 -9.35 14.84
C SER A 319 38.91 -9.51 16.30
N SER A 320 39.79 -10.17 17.06
CA SER A 320 39.68 -10.55 18.46
C SER A 320 39.63 -9.38 19.46
N ALA A 321 39.05 -9.70 20.62
CA ALA A 321 38.85 -8.91 21.85
C ALA A 321 40.13 -8.39 22.54
N PRO A 322 39.96 -7.47 23.50
CA PRO A 322 40.81 -7.43 24.69
C PRO A 322 40.05 -7.62 26.02
N VAL A 323 40.83 -8.10 26.98
CA VAL A 323 40.60 -8.64 28.33
C VAL A 323 40.10 -7.63 29.38
N VAL A 324 39.37 -8.17 30.37
CA VAL A 324 38.79 -7.60 31.60
C VAL A 324 39.86 -7.08 32.59
N PRO A 325 39.52 -6.11 33.48
CA PRO A 325 39.68 -6.41 34.91
C PRO A 325 38.47 -5.96 35.78
N GLU A 326 38.01 -6.86 36.64
CA GLU A 326 37.33 -6.56 37.92
C GLU A 326 38.43 -6.21 38.95
N PRO A 327 38.16 -5.48 40.06
CA PRO A 327 37.44 -6.11 41.18
C PRO A 327 36.63 -5.18 42.13
N GLU A 328 35.90 -5.85 43.02
CA GLU A 328 35.72 -5.58 44.46
C GLU A 328 34.44 -4.90 45.00
N THR A 329 33.65 -5.78 45.62
CA THR A 329 32.68 -5.66 46.71
C THR A 329 33.15 -4.81 47.89
N THR A 330 32.27 -3.96 48.44
CA THR A 330 32.21 -3.69 49.89
C THR A 330 30.89 -3.03 50.29
N GLU A 331 30.09 -3.77 51.08
CA GLU A 331 29.16 -3.25 52.08
C GLU A 331 29.95 -2.96 53.38
N PRO A 332 29.52 -2.05 54.30
CA PRO A 332 28.60 -2.48 55.36
C PRO A 332 27.69 -1.40 56.03
N GLY A 333 26.52 -1.82 56.54
CA GLY A 333 26.13 -1.68 57.97
C GLY A 333 25.33 -0.47 58.50
N THR A 334 24.02 -0.69 58.76
CA THR A 334 23.28 -0.56 60.06
C THR A 334 23.13 0.80 60.84
N THR A 335 21.90 1.38 60.80
CA THR A 335 20.96 1.82 61.91
C THR A 335 21.36 3.03 62.84
N PRO A 336 20.47 3.92 63.37
CA PRO A 336 19.13 3.61 63.91
C PRO A 336 17.92 4.57 63.72
N GLU A 337 16.79 4.02 64.17
CA GLU A 337 15.44 4.55 64.41
C GLU A 337 15.36 5.95 65.06
N ASP A 338 14.33 6.73 64.71
CA ASP A 338 13.38 7.26 65.72
C ASP A 338 12.02 7.63 65.08
N GLN A 339 11.00 7.49 65.91
CA GLN A 339 9.57 7.47 65.68
C GLN A 339 8.92 8.86 65.74
N SER A 340 7.75 9.00 65.09
CA SER A 340 6.50 9.64 65.58
C SER A 340 5.67 10.11 64.37
N SER A 341 4.56 9.47 64.00
CA SER A 341 3.21 9.45 64.61
C SER A 341 2.36 10.69 64.29
N LEU A 342 1.04 10.42 64.12
CA LEU A 342 -0.12 11.29 63.84
C LEU A 342 -0.42 11.48 62.34
N GLY A 343 -1.59 11.15 61.79
CA GLY A 343 -2.87 10.67 62.31
C GLY A 343 -3.92 10.80 61.18
N THR A 344 -4.76 9.78 61.02
CA THR A 344 -6.02 9.66 60.23
C THR A 344 -6.99 10.84 60.57
N PRO A 345 -8.13 11.14 59.87
CA PRO A 345 -8.93 10.24 59.05
C PRO A 345 -9.76 10.81 57.85
N ALA A 346 -10.39 9.91 57.08
CA ALA A 346 -11.65 10.11 56.33
C ALA A 346 -12.85 9.82 57.28
N PRO A 347 -14.14 10.20 57.06
CA PRO A 347 -14.93 10.20 55.82
C PRO A 347 -15.86 11.48 55.70
N ASP A 348 -16.74 11.66 54.71
CA ASP A 348 -18.14 11.19 54.73
C ASP A 348 -18.92 11.51 53.45
N ALA A 349 -19.96 10.71 53.19
CA ALA A 349 -20.95 10.86 52.12
C ALA A 349 -22.05 11.89 52.47
N PRO A 350 -22.79 12.45 51.49
CA PRO A 350 -24.03 13.15 51.78
C PRO A 350 -25.27 12.26 51.67
N ASP A 351 -26.11 12.48 52.68
CA ASP A 351 -27.36 11.85 53.05
C ASP A 351 -28.52 12.10 52.06
N VAL A 352 -29.47 11.17 52.09
CA VAL A 352 -30.74 11.17 51.35
C VAL A 352 -31.78 11.88 52.21
N THR A 353 -32.37 12.98 51.75
CA THR A 353 -33.65 13.44 52.31
C THR A 353 -34.47 14.26 51.31
N SER A 354 -35.56 13.67 50.79
CA SER A 354 -36.78 14.39 50.39
C SER A 354 -37.61 14.71 51.65
N PRO A 355 -38.44 15.78 51.69
CA PRO A 355 -39.80 15.67 51.14
C PRO A 355 -40.41 16.94 50.49
N SER A 356 -41.38 16.66 49.62
CA SER A 356 -42.68 17.33 49.34
C SER A 356 -42.83 18.84 49.56
N VAL A 357 -43.26 19.59 48.53
CA VAL A 357 -44.66 19.86 48.08
C VAL A 357 -44.60 20.31 46.62
#